data_AF-A0A1Y3WCF8-F1
#
_entry.id   AF-A0A1Y3WCF8-F1
#
_cell.length_a   1.000
_cell.length_b   1.000
_cell.length_c   1.000
_cell.angle_alpha   90.00
_cell.angle_beta   90.00
_cell.angle_gamma   90.00
#
_symmetry.space_group_name_H-M   'P 1'
#
loop_
_entity.id
_entity.type
_entity.pdbx_description
1 polymer ?
#
loop_
_entity_poly.entity_id
_entity_poly.type
_entity_poly.pdbx_seq_one_letter_code
_entity_poly.pdbx_strand_id
1 'polypeptide(L)'
;MGRKKKEFPPSKEVNFHFRMTKELYEVLQAEATSADMTLSDYVRKLLTSRKPIIKKRIEIVFNDPEILQIFRNLGACGNNLNQIAAYLNDRGTMTNQMWKDIKECISELYEMRDTLKEMVGEYHGCN
;
A
#
# COMPACT_ATOMS: atom_id res chain seq x y z
N MET A 1 -25.97 24.00 -7.46
CA MET A 1 -26.37 23.02 -6.41
C MET A 1 -25.35 23.07 -5.29
N GLY A 2 -25.69 23.60 -4.12
CA GLY A 2 -24.75 23.73 -2.99
C GLY A 2 -24.40 22.38 -2.37
N ARG A 3 -23.15 22.20 -1.95
CA ARG A 3 -22.67 21.00 -1.24
C ARG A 3 -23.50 20.80 0.03
N LYS A 4 -24.19 19.66 0.16
CA LYS A 4 -24.91 19.31 1.39
C LYS A 4 -23.95 19.36 2.57
N LYS A 5 -24.35 20.01 3.67
CA LYS A 5 -23.61 20.01 4.93
C LYS A 5 -23.47 18.56 5.39
N LYS A 6 -22.27 18.17 5.84
CA LYS A 6 -22.06 16.85 6.43
C LYS A 6 -22.87 16.79 7.74
N GLU A 7 -23.82 15.88 7.81
CA GLU A 7 -24.49 15.54 9.06
C GLU A 7 -23.51 14.76 9.92
N PHE A 8 -23.15 15.33 11.08
CA PHE A 8 -22.37 14.63 12.08
C PHE A 8 -23.32 13.84 12.97
N PRO A 9 -22.94 12.63 13.43
CA PRO A 9 -23.72 11.94 14.44
C PRO A 9 -23.82 12.82 15.71
N PRO A 10 -24.94 12.75 16.43
CA PRO A 10 -25.12 13.50 17.68
C PRO A 10 -24.01 13.18 18.68
N SER A 11 -23.72 14.14 19.55
CA SER A 11 -22.72 13.98 20.60
C SER A 11 -23.08 12.81 21.52
N LYS A 12 -22.06 12.08 21.97
CA LYS A 12 -22.22 10.98 22.94
C LYS A 12 -22.13 11.58 24.34
N GLU A 13 -23.27 11.84 24.96
CA GLU A 13 -23.35 12.58 26.24
C GLU A 13 -23.53 11.68 27.47
N VAL A 14 -23.91 10.41 27.27
CA VAL A 14 -24.18 9.46 28.36
C VAL A 14 -22.99 8.54 28.57
N ASN A 15 -22.58 8.40 29.84
CA ASN A 15 -21.51 7.51 30.26
C ASN A 15 -22.04 6.12 30.66
N PHE A 16 -21.29 5.09 30.33
CA PHE A 16 -21.57 3.70 30.68
C PHE A 16 -20.24 3.01 31.01
N HIS A 17 -20.14 2.39 32.19
CA HIS A 17 -18.89 1.84 32.71
C HIS A 17 -19.04 0.40 33.19
N PHE A 18 -18.00 -0.40 33.03
CA PHE A 18 -17.89 -1.78 33.52
C PHE A 18 -16.76 -1.90 34.54
N ARG A 19 -16.92 -2.79 35.52
CA ARG A 19 -15.79 -3.30 36.30
C ARG A 19 -15.25 -4.53 35.60
N MET A 20 -13.94 -4.60 35.44
CA MET A 20 -13.24 -5.71 34.81
C MET A 20 -11.90 -5.95 35.49
N THR A 21 -11.35 -7.14 35.32
CA THR A 21 -9.99 -7.44 35.75
C THR A 21 -8.99 -6.79 34.78
N LYS A 22 -7.73 -6.69 35.21
CA LYS A 22 -6.67 -6.09 34.40
C LYS A 22 -6.43 -6.89 33.10
N GLU A 23 -6.50 -8.21 33.20
CA GLU A 23 -6.27 -9.12 32.08
C GLU A 23 -7.34 -8.92 30.99
N LEU A 24 -8.61 -8.81 31.38
CA LEU A 24 -9.69 -8.58 30.42
C LEU A 24 -9.57 -7.20 29.74
N TYR A 25 -9.14 -6.19 30.50
CA TYR A 25 -8.88 -4.86 29.95
C TYR A 25 -7.78 -4.89 28.88
N GLU A 26 -6.67 -5.58 29.16
CA GLU A 26 -5.54 -5.69 28.23
C GLU A 26 -5.93 -6.41 26.93
N VAL A 27 -6.72 -7.48 27.03
CA VAL A 27 -7.25 -8.19 25.84
C VAL A 27 -8.09 -7.26 24.97
N LEU A 28 -9.07 -6.56 25.56
CA LEU A 28 -9.93 -5.65 24.80
C LEU A 28 -9.15 -4.47 24.20
N GLN A 29 -8.15 -3.96 24.92
CA GLN A 29 -7.29 -2.89 24.44
C GLN A 29 -6.44 -3.34 23.23
N ALA A 30 -5.89 -4.56 23.27
CA ALA A 30 -5.11 -5.12 22.17
C ALA A 30 -5.98 -5.34 20.92
N GLU A 31 -7.19 -5.85 21.10
CA GLU A 31 -8.15 -6.02 20.00
C GLU A 31 -8.59 -4.69 19.38
N ALA A 32 -8.89 -3.68 20.22
CA ALA A 32 -9.25 -2.34 19.76
C ALA A 32 -8.10 -1.69 18.96
N THR A 33 -6.87 -1.84 19.44
CA THR A 33 -5.66 -1.37 18.75
C THR A 33 -5.48 -2.07 17.41
N SER A 34 -5.68 -3.39 17.37
CA SER A 34 -5.61 -4.18 16.13
C SER A 34 -6.68 -3.75 15.10
N ALA A 35 -7.82 -3.24 15.57
CA ALA A 35 -8.88 -2.71 14.74
C ALA A 35 -8.72 -1.23 14.33
N ASP A 36 -7.64 -0.56 14.76
CA ASP A 36 -7.42 0.89 14.57
C ASP A 36 -8.60 1.71 15.15
N MET A 37 -9.01 1.36 16.37
CA MET A 37 -10.15 1.95 17.06
C MET A 37 -9.82 2.30 18.52
N THR A 38 -10.52 3.29 19.07
CA THR A 38 -10.51 3.50 20.52
C THR A 38 -11.22 2.33 21.21
N LEU A 39 -10.79 1.99 22.44
CA LEU A 39 -11.43 0.94 23.25
C LEU A 39 -12.95 1.14 23.35
N SER A 40 -13.39 2.38 23.60
CA SER A 40 -14.80 2.70 23.69
C SER A 40 -15.55 2.52 22.37
N ASP A 41 -14.94 2.82 21.22
CA ASP A 41 -15.55 2.58 19.91
C ASP A 41 -15.63 1.09 19.59
N TYR A 42 -14.59 0.33 19.94
CA TYR A 42 -14.53 -1.12 19.76
C TYR A 42 -15.64 -1.82 20.57
N VAL A 43 -15.74 -1.53 21.87
CA VAL A 43 -16.78 -2.07 22.75
C VAL A 43 -18.19 -1.68 22.28
N ARG A 44 -18.40 -0.42 21.86
CA ARG A 44 -19.72 0.01 21.34
C ARG A 44 -20.11 -0.73 20.06
N LYS A 45 -19.15 -1.07 19.19
CA LYS A 45 -19.42 -1.90 18.01
C LYS A 45 -19.84 -3.33 18.42
N LEU A 46 -19.11 -3.95 19.34
CA LEU A 46 -19.46 -5.28 19.85
C LEU A 46 -20.88 -5.32 20.47
N LEU A 47 -21.22 -4.33 21.30
CA LEU A 47 -22.54 -4.22 21.94
C LEU A 47 -23.68 -3.98 20.96
N THR A 48 -23.42 -3.32 19.83
CA THR A 48 -24.43 -3.04 18.78
C THR A 48 -24.50 -4.13 17.72
N SER A 49 -23.92 -5.31 17.99
CA SER A 49 -23.80 -6.44 17.05
C SER A 49 -23.08 -6.08 15.74
N ARG A 50 -22.34 -4.97 15.71
CA ARG A 50 -21.52 -4.56 14.57
C ARG A 50 -20.13 -5.14 14.78
N LYS A 51 -19.74 -6.13 13.97
CA LYS A 51 -18.38 -6.69 14.06
C LYS A 51 -17.34 -5.60 13.74
N PRO A 52 -16.40 -5.29 14.65
CA PRO A 52 -15.27 -4.43 14.33
C PRO A 52 -14.49 -5.01 13.16
N ILE A 53 -14.21 -4.19 12.14
CA ILE A 53 -13.37 -4.61 11.02
C ILE A 53 -11.92 -4.42 11.47
N ILE A 54 -11.19 -5.52 11.61
CA ILE A 54 -9.75 -5.49 11.84
C ILE A 54 -9.11 -5.12 10.51
N LYS A 55 -8.77 -3.84 10.37
CA LYS A 55 -7.84 -3.42 9.32
C LYS A 55 -6.46 -3.86 9.78
N LYS A 56 -6.11 -5.12 9.50
CA LYS A 56 -4.71 -5.54 9.55
C LYS A 56 -3.98 -4.59 8.59
N ARG A 57 -3.32 -3.55 9.13
CA ARG A 57 -2.26 -2.83 8.43
C ARG A 57 -1.10 -3.81 8.34
N ILE A 58 -1.24 -4.82 7.49
CA ILE A 58 -0.10 -5.36 6.79
C ILE A 58 0.20 -4.30 5.72
N GLU A 59 0.67 -3.13 6.15
CA GLU A 59 1.59 -2.43 5.29
C GLU A 59 2.80 -3.35 5.30
N ILE A 60 2.97 -4.16 4.24
CA ILE A 60 4.26 -4.78 4.01
C ILE A 60 5.18 -3.59 3.71
N VAL A 61 5.68 -2.96 4.76
CA VAL A 61 6.70 -1.95 4.66
C VAL A 61 7.95 -2.75 4.34
N PHE A 62 8.18 -2.98 3.04
CA PHE A 62 9.47 -3.44 2.55
C PHE A 62 10.46 -2.31 2.83
N ASN A 63 10.95 -2.24 4.07
CA ASN A 63 12.01 -1.35 4.49
C ASN A 63 13.37 -2.03 4.25
N ASP A 64 13.46 -2.72 3.11
CA ASP A 64 14.71 -3.28 2.64
C ASP A 64 15.36 -2.24 1.72
N PRO A 65 16.53 -1.69 2.11
CA PRO A 65 17.21 -0.67 1.34
C PRO A 65 17.54 -1.11 -0.09
N GLU A 66 17.81 -2.39 -0.32
CA GLU A 66 18.15 -2.94 -1.63
C GLU A 66 16.91 -2.99 -2.53
N ILE A 67 15.77 -3.46 -2.01
CA ILE A 67 14.49 -3.47 -2.75
C ILE A 67 14.05 -2.05 -3.11
N LEU A 68 14.17 -1.10 -2.19
CA LEU A 68 13.84 0.30 -2.44
C LEU A 68 14.76 0.93 -3.50
N GLN A 69 16.02 0.51 -3.55
CA GLN A 69 16.96 0.97 -4.59
C GLN A 69 16.57 0.41 -5.96
N ILE A 70 16.12 -0.85 -6.05
CA ILE A 70 15.62 -1.44 -7.30
C ILE A 70 14.42 -0.66 -7.83
N PHE A 71 13.43 -0.32 -6.99
CA PHE A 71 12.28 0.47 -7.43
C PHE A 71 12.64 1.87 -7.92
N ARG A 72 13.61 2.53 -7.27
CA ARG A 72 14.11 3.84 -7.75
C ARG A 72 14.76 3.73 -9.13
N ASN A 73 15.57 2.70 -9.34
CA ASN A 73 16.23 2.46 -10.63
C ASN A 73 15.19 2.19 -11.73
N LEU A 74 14.16 1.38 -11.46
CA LEU A 74 13.06 1.15 -12.39
C LEU A 74 12.29 2.44 -12.75
N GLY A 75 12.05 3.31 -11.77
CA GLY A 75 11.42 4.62 -12.00
C GLY A 75 12.26 5.52 -12.92
N ALA A 76 13.59 5.51 -12.76
CA ALA A 76 14.50 6.23 -13.64
C ALA A 76 14.48 5.68 -15.08
N CYS A 77 14.48 4.35 -15.25
CA CYS A 77 14.34 3.71 -16.56
C CYS A 77 13.02 4.09 -17.25
N GLY A 78 11.90 4.04 -16.53
CA GLY A 78 10.59 4.44 -17.07
C GLY A 78 10.54 5.90 -17.53
N ASN A 79 11.19 6.80 -16.81
CA ASN A 79 11.29 8.20 -17.22
C ASN A 79 12.11 8.38 -18.50
N ASN A 80 13.21 7.66 -18.67
CA ASN A 80 14.01 7.70 -19.90
C ASN A 80 13.22 7.15 -21.09
N LEU A 81 12.49 6.06 -20.90
CA LEU A 81 11.59 5.49 -21.92
C LEU A 81 10.47 6.47 -22.31
N ASN A 82 9.88 7.17 -21.33
CA ASN A 82 8.88 8.20 -21.59
C ASN A 82 9.44 9.37 -22.41
N GLN A 83 10.69 9.78 -22.15
CA GLN A 83 11.36 10.83 -22.93
C GLN A 83 11.62 10.39 -24.38
N ILE A 84 12.07 9.14 -24.58
CA ILE A 84 12.24 8.56 -25.92
C ILE A 84 10.89 8.50 -26.66
N ALA A 85 9.84 8.02 -25.98
CA ALA A 85 8.50 7.96 -26.56
C ALA A 85 7.96 9.35 -26.93
N ALA A 86 8.14 10.34 -26.06
CA ALA A 86 7.75 11.73 -26.32
C ALA A 86 8.49 12.31 -27.54
N TYR A 87 9.80 12.08 -27.63
CA TYR A 87 10.62 12.53 -28.77
C TYR A 87 10.18 11.89 -30.10
N LEU A 88 9.87 10.59 -30.09
CA LEU A 88 9.42 9.87 -31.29
C LEU A 88 8.00 10.28 -31.72
N ASN A 89 7.13 10.58 -30.76
CA ASN A 89 5.75 11.00 -31.04
C ASN A 89 5.67 12.41 -31.68
N ASP A 90 6.64 13.29 -31.44
CA ASP A 90 6.57 14.71 -31.83
C ASP A 90 7.27 15.07 -33.16
N ARG A 91 7.82 14.06 -33.90
CA ARG A 91 8.53 14.11 -35.22
C ARG A 91 10.01 13.70 -35.22
N GLY A 92 10.53 13.07 -34.16
CA GLY A 92 11.89 12.53 -34.15
C GLY A 92 12.06 11.33 -35.09
N THR A 93 13.02 11.36 -36.02
CA THR A 93 13.44 10.16 -36.76
C THR A 93 14.28 9.27 -35.86
N MET A 94 13.89 8.00 -35.73
CA MET A 94 14.68 7.01 -35.00
C MET A 94 16.05 6.85 -35.63
N THR A 95 17.11 7.09 -34.86
CA THR A 95 18.48 6.81 -35.31
C THR A 95 18.88 5.38 -34.95
N ASN A 96 19.85 4.81 -35.68
CA ASN A 96 20.39 3.48 -35.38
C ASN A 96 21.00 3.39 -33.97
N GLN A 97 21.53 4.50 -33.45
CA GLN A 97 22.04 4.58 -32.08
C GLN A 97 20.90 4.46 -31.06
N MET A 98 19.82 5.22 -31.24
CA MET A 98 18.63 5.12 -30.38
C MET A 98 18.02 3.72 -30.39
N TRP A 99 17.99 3.06 -31.55
CA TRP A 99 17.55 1.67 -31.65
C TRP A 99 18.43 0.70 -30.85
N LYS A 100 19.75 0.90 -30.89
CA LYS A 100 20.70 0.10 -30.12
C LYS A 100 20.51 0.31 -28.61
N ASP A 101 20.41 1.56 -28.18
CA ASP A 101 20.24 1.93 -26.77
C ASP A 101 18.91 1.39 -26.20
N ILE A 102 17.83 1.43 -27.00
CA ILE A 102 16.53 0.84 -26.63
C ILE A 102 16.65 -0.68 -26.48
N LYS A 103 17.32 -1.36 -27.40
CA LYS A 103 17.53 -2.82 -27.32
C LYS A 103 18.35 -3.21 -26.09
N GLU A 104 19.40 -2.45 -25.79
CA GLU A 104 20.25 -2.67 -24.63
C GLU A 104 19.46 -2.48 -23.33
N CYS A 105 18.69 -1.40 -23.22
CA CYS A 105 17.81 -1.16 -22.07
C CYS A 105 16.74 -2.26 -21.90
N ILE A 106 16.15 -2.75 -22.98
CA ILE A 106 15.20 -3.88 -22.93
C ILE A 106 15.90 -5.14 -22.42
N SER A 107 17.15 -5.38 -22.81
CA SER A 107 17.94 -6.53 -22.34
C SER A 107 18.20 -6.44 -20.83
N GLU A 108 18.64 -5.28 -20.35
CA GLU A 108 18.86 -5.03 -18.91
C GLU A 108 17.57 -5.20 -18.08
N LEU A 109 16.42 -4.80 -18.63
CA LEU A 109 15.12 -5.02 -17.99
C LEU A 109 14.76 -6.51 -17.88
N TYR A 110 15.11 -7.31 -18.88
CA TYR A 110 14.90 -8.76 -18.81
C TYR A 110 15.82 -9.43 -17.78
N GLU A 111 17.08 -9.01 -17.71
CA GLU A 111 18.01 -9.49 -16.69
C GLU A 111 17.51 -9.15 -15.28
N MET A 112 17.13 -7.90 -15.03
CA MET A 112 16.55 -7.48 -13.74
C MET A 112 15.29 -8.27 -13.38
N ARG A 113 14.40 -8.54 -14.34
CA ARG A 113 13.21 -9.38 -14.13
C ARG A 113 13.60 -10.79 -13.69
N ASP A 114 14.60 -11.38 -14.32
CA ASP A 114 15.00 -12.75 -14.04
C ASP A 114 15.75 -12.86 -12.71
N THR A 115 16.63 -11.90 -12.39
CA THR A 115 17.23 -11.81 -11.05
C THR A 115 16.18 -11.64 -9.95
N LEU A 116 15.14 -10.82 -10.18
CA LEU A 116 14.02 -10.68 -9.24
C LEU A 116 13.25 -12.00 -9.06
N LYS A 117 13.00 -12.75 -10.14
CA LYS A 117 12.35 -14.06 -10.06
C LYS A 117 13.18 -15.06 -9.25
N GLU A 118 14.50 -15.05 -9.42
CA GLU A 118 15.41 -15.90 -8.64
C GLU A 118 15.42 -15.51 -7.16
N MET A 119 15.46 -14.20 -6.85
CA MET A 119 15.50 -13.70 -5.48
C MET A 119 14.19 -13.92 -4.70
N VAL A 120 13.04 -13.80 -5.36
CA VAL A 120 11.72 -13.91 -4.72
C VAL A 120 11.20 -15.35 -4.71
N GLY A 121 11.81 -16.25 -5.49
CA GLY A 121 11.31 -17.61 -5.76
C GLY A 121 10.08 -17.61 -6.68
N GLU A 122 9.61 -18.79 -7.09
CA GLU A 122 8.32 -18.90 -7.79
C GLU A 122 7.21 -18.32 -6.90
N TYR A 123 6.61 -17.21 -7.34
CA TYR A 123 5.41 -16.68 -6.73
C TYR A 123 4.26 -17.66 -6.96
N HIS A 124 4.10 -18.63 -6.06
CA HIS A 124 2.86 -19.36 -5.92
C HIS A 124 1.85 -18.40 -5.29
N GLY A 125 1.13 -17.67 -6.15
CA GLY A 125 -0.03 -16.91 -5.71
C GLY A 125 -0.97 -17.84 -4.94
N CYS A 126 -1.13 -17.59 -3.64
CA CYS A 126 -2.12 -18.30 -2.84
C CYS A 126 -3.51 -17.95 -3.39
N ASN A 127 -4.19 -18.94 -3.96
CA ASN A 127 -5.64 -18.92 -4.17
C ASN A 127 -6.38 -18.76 -2.84
#